data_AF-A0A8S9FEA3-F1
#
_entry.id   AF-A0A8S9FEA3-F1
#
_cell.length_a   1.000
_cell.length_b   1.000
_cell.length_c   1.000
_cell.angle_alpha   90.00
_cell.angle_beta   90.00
_cell.angle_gamma   90.00
#
_symmetry.space_group_name_H-M   'P 1'
#
loop_
_entity.id
_entity.type
_entity.pdbx_description
1 polymer ?
#
loop_
_entity_poly.entity_id
_entity_poly.type
_entity_poly.pdbx_seq_one_letter_code
_entity_poly.pdbx_strand_id
1 'polypeptide(L)'
;MVGVGNERSNLPPDEEVAKSAIQPDSETQLLTIQFEWNGVLKSVSSTLVGVSPEFELALYTMCFFMGREDNHIQLGPYSVNVKCYRLGNNRIGSAFPIAES
;
A
#
# COMPACT_ATOMS: atom_id res chain seq x y z
N MET A 1 -13.54 -22.45 -45.65
CA MET A 1 -14.72 -21.59 -45.89
C MET A 1 -15.51 -21.58 -44.59
N VAL A 2 -15.66 -20.38 -43.99
CA VAL A 2 -16.32 -20.01 -42.72
C VAL A 2 -15.67 -20.62 -41.45
N GLY A 3 -15.14 -19.91 -40.45
CA GLY A 3 -15.15 -18.48 -40.09
C GLY A 3 -15.81 -18.26 -38.70
N VAL A 4 -15.09 -17.54 -37.81
CA VAL A 4 -15.59 -16.81 -36.61
C VAL A 4 -15.75 -17.66 -35.33
N GLY A 5 -15.29 -17.25 -34.14
CA GLY A 5 -14.76 -15.98 -33.68
C GLY A 5 -14.01 -16.10 -32.35
N ASN A 6 -13.07 -15.19 -32.20
CA ASN A 6 -12.21 -14.96 -31.05
C ASN A 6 -13.06 -14.38 -29.92
N GLU A 7 -13.26 -15.10 -28.81
CA GLU A 7 -13.85 -14.56 -27.58
C GLU A 7 -12.82 -13.65 -26.91
N ARG A 8 -12.56 -12.50 -27.53
CA ARG A 8 -11.90 -11.37 -26.89
C ARG A 8 -12.85 -10.87 -25.82
N SER A 9 -12.38 -10.91 -24.58
CA SER A 9 -12.95 -10.25 -23.41
C SER A 9 -13.32 -8.80 -23.75
N ASN A 10 -14.59 -8.54 -24.01
CA ASN A 10 -15.14 -7.19 -24.09
C ASN A 10 -15.51 -6.71 -22.69
N LEU A 11 -14.49 -6.40 -21.89
CA LEU A 11 -14.70 -5.54 -20.73
C LEU A 11 -14.84 -4.09 -21.25
N PRO A 12 -15.78 -3.30 -20.75
CA PRO A 12 -15.96 -1.91 -21.18
C PRO A 12 -14.67 -1.11 -20.96
N PRO A 13 -14.38 -0.11 -21.82
CA PRO A 13 -13.13 0.67 -21.76
C PRO A 13 -12.93 1.36 -20.39
N ASP A 14 -14.03 1.66 -19.69
CA ASP A 14 -14.03 2.25 -18.36
C ASP A 14 -13.42 1.29 -17.29
N GLU A 15 -13.50 -0.02 -17.51
CA GLU A 15 -12.95 -1.05 -16.63
C GLU A 15 -11.47 -1.38 -16.93
N GLU A 16 -11.01 -1.12 -18.16
CA GLU A 16 -9.59 -1.14 -18.54
C GLU A 16 -8.85 0.08 -17.95
N VAL A 17 -9.50 1.25 -17.96
CA VAL A 17 -8.99 2.48 -17.35
C VAL A 17 -8.95 2.39 -15.82
N ALA A 18 -9.87 1.64 -15.19
CA ALA A 18 -9.88 1.44 -13.74
C ALA A 18 -8.79 0.48 -13.22
N LYS A 19 -8.07 -0.22 -14.10
CA LYS A 19 -6.95 -1.12 -13.76
C LYS A 19 -5.59 -0.63 -14.26
N SER A 20 -5.50 0.57 -14.81
CA SER A 20 -4.20 1.24 -14.92
C SER A 20 -3.80 1.76 -13.53
N ALA A 21 -3.61 0.85 -12.57
CA ALA A 21 -2.71 1.15 -11.47
C ALA A 21 -1.40 1.56 -12.14
N ILE A 22 -1.04 2.84 -12.01
CA ILE A 22 0.24 3.35 -12.47
C ILE A 22 1.29 2.36 -11.97
N GLN A 23 1.96 1.68 -12.90
CA GLN A 23 2.99 0.74 -12.47
C GLN A 23 4.05 1.56 -11.74
N PRO A 24 4.48 1.13 -10.55
CA PRO A 24 5.50 1.85 -9.82
C PRO A 24 6.77 1.92 -10.67
N ASP A 25 7.34 3.11 -10.77
CA ASP A 25 8.62 3.36 -11.43
C ASP A 25 9.76 3.37 -10.40
N SER A 26 10.97 3.73 -10.85
CA SER A 26 12.16 3.79 -9.98
C SER A 26 12.08 4.86 -8.89
N GLU A 27 11.24 5.88 -9.06
CA GLU A 27 11.10 7.01 -8.15
C GLU A 27 9.94 6.82 -7.17
N THR A 28 9.18 5.74 -7.31
CA THR A 28 8.04 5.44 -6.44
C THR A 28 8.51 5.03 -5.05
N GLN A 29 8.11 5.80 -4.04
CA GLN A 29 8.54 5.63 -2.65
C GLN A 29 7.51 4.92 -1.77
N LEU A 30 6.31 4.64 -2.28
CA LEU A 30 5.30 3.83 -1.60
C LEU A 30 4.94 2.65 -2.51
N LEU A 31 5.32 1.44 -2.11
CA LEU A 31 5.06 0.23 -2.88
C LEU A 31 4.07 -0.66 -2.16
N THR A 32 3.21 -1.33 -2.93
CA THR A 32 2.36 -2.41 -2.46
C THR A 32 2.92 -3.72 -3.00
N ILE A 33 3.46 -4.55 -2.11
CA ILE A 33 4.25 -5.74 -2.44
C ILE A 33 3.62 -7.01 -1.86
N GLN A 34 3.91 -8.14 -2.51
CA GLN A 34 3.63 -9.48 -2.01
C GLN A 34 4.90 -10.31 -2.14
N PHE A 35 5.25 -11.04 -1.08
CA PHE A 35 6.42 -11.92 -1.08
C PHE A 35 6.19 -13.17 -0.23
N GLU A 36 7.00 -14.19 -0.48
CA GLU A 36 7.02 -15.40 0.33
C GLU A 36 8.04 -15.27 1.46
N TRP A 37 7.64 -15.66 2.66
CA TRP A 37 8.50 -15.71 3.83
C TRP A 37 8.52 -17.12 4.41
N ASN A 38 9.68 -17.79 4.35
CA ASN A 38 9.86 -19.16 4.84
C ASN A 38 8.84 -20.17 4.28
N GLY A 39 8.59 -20.14 2.97
CA GLY A 39 7.62 -21.03 2.33
C GLY A 39 6.15 -20.60 2.49
N VAL A 40 5.89 -19.47 3.15
CA VAL A 40 4.53 -18.96 3.38
C VAL A 40 4.34 -17.65 2.60
N LEU A 41 3.39 -17.66 1.67
CA LEU A 41 3.00 -16.45 0.94
C LEU A 41 2.36 -15.45 1.91
N LYS A 42 3.03 -14.32 2.13
CA LYS A 42 2.50 -13.23 2.96
C LYS A 42 1.42 -12.49 2.19
N SER A 43 0.39 -12.02 2.89
CA SER A 43 -0.61 -11.12 2.31
C SER A 43 0.06 -9.84 1.78
N VAL A 44 -0.55 -9.26 0.75
CA VAL A 44 -0.13 -7.98 0.17
C VAL A 44 -0.03 -6.91 1.27
N SER A 45 1.06 -6.15 1.26
CA SER A 45 1.34 -5.08 2.23
C SER A 45 1.95 -3.88 1.53
N SER A 46 1.67 -2.69 2.04
CA SER A 46 2.36 -1.48 1.60
C SER A 46 3.60 -1.21 2.44
N THR A 47 4.61 -0.58 1.83
CA THR A 47 5.88 -0.20 2.49
C THR A 47 6.43 1.07 1.87
N LEU A 48 7.12 1.87 2.68
CA LEU A 48 7.91 2.99 2.20
C LEU A 48 9.28 2.47 1.70
N VAL A 49 9.81 3.08 0.64
CA VAL A 49 11.09 2.72 0.02
C VAL A 49 11.90 3.98 -0.24
N GLY A 50 13.21 3.93 0.06
CA GLY A 50 14.11 5.07 -0.12
C GLY A 50 13.95 6.18 0.92
N VAL A 51 13.06 6.02 1.91
CA VAL A 51 12.94 6.90 3.06
C VAL A 51 14.01 6.59 4.11
N SER A 52 14.30 7.56 4.97
CA SER A 52 15.25 7.34 6.06
C SER A 52 14.59 6.65 7.27
N PRO A 53 15.33 5.84 8.04
CA PRO A 53 14.78 5.19 9.23
C PRO A 53 14.19 6.18 10.25
N GLU A 54 14.79 7.36 10.41
CA GLU A 54 14.29 8.39 11.32
C GLU A 54 12.96 8.99 10.86
N PHE A 55 12.71 9.07 9.55
CA PHE A 55 11.43 9.52 9.01
C PHE A 55 10.30 8.55 9.41
N GLU A 56 10.49 7.25 9.15
CA GLU A 56 9.50 6.23 9.53
C GLU A 56 9.28 6.19 11.03
N LEU A 57 10.35 6.21 11.82
CA LEU A 57 10.26 6.18 13.28
C LEU A 57 9.52 7.42 13.81
N ALA A 58 9.83 8.61 13.31
CA ALA A 58 9.15 9.84 13.70
C ALA A 58 7.67 9.80 13.34
N LEU A 59 7.32 9.34 12.14
CA LEU A 59 5.96 9.19 11.67
C LEU A 59 5.14 8.25 12.57
N TYR A 60 5.66 7.05 12.85
CA TYR A 60 4.96 6.09 13.70
C TYR A 60 4.88 6.56 15.15
N THR A 61 5.89 7.27 15.65
CA THR A 61 5.88 7.88 16.99
C THR A 61 4.78 8.95 17.09
N MET A 62 4.64 9.82 16.09
CA MET A 62 3.56 10.82 16.06
C MET A 62 2.18 10.16 16.00
N CYS A 63 1.99 9.16 15.14
CA CYS A 63 0.73 8.42 15.06
C CYS A 63 0.41 7.71 16.40
N PHE A 64 1.42 7.19 17.08
CA PHE A 64 1.25 6.56 18.39
C PHE A 64 0.86 7.55 19.49
N PHE A 65 1.42 8.76 19.53
CA PHE A 65 1.11 9.71 20.61
C PHE A 65 -0.11 10.59 20.32
N MET A 66 -0.30 10.98 19.06
CA MET A 66 -1.30 11.98 18.66
C MET A 66 -2.45 11.38 17.84
N GLY A 67 -2.25 10.17 17.31
CA GLY A 67 -3.19 9.49 16.45
C GLY A 67 -4.00 8.40 17.12
N ARG A 68 -4.72 7.66 16.28
CA ARG A 68 -5.52 6.49 16.62
C ARG A 68 -4.97 5.27 15.87
N GLU A 69 -5.75 4.21 15.76
CA GLU A 69 -5.33 3.06 14.94
C GLU A 69 -5.23 3.43 13.45
N ASP A 70 -6.20 4.20 12.94
CA ASP A 70 -6.26 4.68 11.56
C ASP A 70 -5.89 6.16 11.43
N ASN A 71 -4.80 6.44 10.70
CA ASN A 71 -4.26 7.79 10.53
C ASN A 71 -4.10 8.10 9.04
N HIS A 72 -5.14 8.67 8.45
CA HIS A 72 -5.16 9.10 7.05
C HIS A 72 -4.38 10.40 6.90
N ILE A 73 -3.29 10.36 6.13
CA ILE A 73 -2.37 11.46 5.93
C ILE A 73 -1.89 11.53 4.49
N GLN A 74 -1.49 12.72 4.06
CA GLN A 74 -0.83 12.93 2.78
C GLN A 74 0.69 12.95 3.00
N LEU A 75 1.40 11.97 2.44
CA LEU A 75 2.85 11.88 2.44
C LEU A 75 3.38 12.26 1.05
N GLY A 76 3.64 13.54 0.83
CA GLY A 76 4.00 14.04 -0.50
C GLY A 76 2.89 13.72 -1.51
N PRO A 77 3.16 12.99 -2.62
CA PRO A 77 2.14 12.61 -3.59
C PRO A 77 1.27 11.43 -3.15
N TYR A 78 1.57 10.78 -2.02
CA TYR A 78 0.91 9.53 -1.62
C TYR A 78 -0.15 9.76 -0.53
N SER A 79 -1.37 9.30 -0.78
CA SER A 79 -2.41 9.20 0.24
C SER A 79 -2.24 7.88 0.98
N VAL A 80 -2.10 7.95 2.31
CA VAL A 80 -1.74 6.79 3.13
C VAL A 80 -2.55 6.77 4.40
N ASN A 81 -3.07 5.60 4.75
CA ASN A 81 -3.52 5.31 6.10
C ASN A 81 -2.38 4.63 6.86
N VAL A 82 -1.78 5.33 7.82
CA VAL A 82 -0.81 4.72 8.73
C VAL A 82 -1.56 3.97 9.83
N LYS A 83 -1.54 2.64 9.73
CA LYS A 83 -2.03 1.77 10.80
C LYS A 83 -1.05 1.79 11.96
N CYS A 84 -1.54 2.08 13.16
CA CYS A 84 -0.75 2.09 14.38
C CYS A 84 -1.46 1.32 15.49
N TYR A 85 -1.05 0.08 15.71
CA TYR A 85 -1.61 -0.74 16.79
C TYR A 85 -0.91 -0.43 18.12
N ARG A 86 -1.67 -0.49 19.21
CA ARG A 86 -1.13 -0.34 20.58
C ARG A 86 -1.01 -1.71 21.24
N LEU A 87 0.12 -1.95 21.90
CA LEU A 87 0.33 -3.15 22.71
C LEU A 87 0.10 -2.81 24.19
N GLY A 88 -1.15 -2.96 24.63
CA GLY A 88 -1.61 -2.45 25.92
C GLY A 88 -1.70 -0.93 25.92
N ASN A 89 -1.50 -0.29 27.07
CA ASN A 89 -1.88 1.11 27.23
C ASN A 89 -0.79 2.12 26.80
N ASN A 90 0.48 1.71 26.75
CA ASN A 90 1.58 2.68 26.58
C ASN A 90 2.79 2.14 25.79
N ARG A 91 2.57 1.18 24.90
CA ARG A 91 3.61 0.67 24.00
C ARG A 91 3.10 0.61 22.58
N ILE A 92 3.97 0.94 21.64
CA ILE A 92 3.70 0.75 20.22
C ILE A 92 3.70 -0.75 19.90
N GLY A 93 2.69 -1.19 19.16
CA GLY A 93 2.62 -2.50 18.54
C GLY A 93 3.15 -2.43 17.11
N SER A 94 2.54 -3.16 16.19
CA SER A 94 2.84 -3.02 14.76
C SER A 94 2.36 -1.67 14.24
N ALA A 95 3.20 -1.00 13.45
CA ALA A 95 2.82 0.18 12.69
C ALA A 95 3.32 0.04 11.26
N PHE A 96 2.49 0.38 10.29
CA PHE A 96 2.81 0.26 8.86
C PHE A 96 1.87 1.12 8.01
N PRO A 97 2.31 1.60 6.84
CA PRO A 97 1.46 2.33 5.90
C PRO A 97 0.53 1.37 5.15
N ILE A 98 -0.64 1.88 4.76
CA ILE A 98 -1.52 1.28 3.77
C ILE A 98 -1.75 2.33 2.68
N ALA A 99 -1.37 2.01 1.45
CA ALA A 99 -1.63 2.88 0.31
C ALA A 99 -3.14 3.02 0.08
N GLU A 100 -3.61 4.26 -0.05
CA GLU A 100 -5.00 4.56 -0.39
C GLU A 100 -5.10 4.86 -1.89
N SER A 101 -6.12 4.28 -2.52
CA SER A 101 -6.40 4.40 -3.97
C SER A 101 -7.02 5.73 -4.34
#